data_AF-A0A498QNX9-F1
#
_entry.id   AF-A0A498QNX9-F1
#
_cell.length_a   1.000
_cell.length_b   1.000
_cell.length_c   1.000
_cell.angle_alpha   90.00
_cell.angle_beta   90.00
_cell.angle_gamma   90.00
#
_symmetry.space_group_name_H-M   'P 1'
#
loop_
_entity.id
_entity.type
_entity.pdbx_description
1 polymer ?
#
loop_
_entity_poly.entity_id
_entity_poly.type
_entity_poly.pdbx_seq_one_letter_code
_entity_poly.pdbx_strand_id
1 'polypeptide(L)'
;MHPWPAFPPEANYTTLASGSGPASTLAYAETLSAQAANLQAVVTASAATGAATYGTNWRGVGATASAVAQSALDTQHELLAAALLEKAAHVAAAAGAHQTALASMVTAGGGGQSQG
;
A
#
# COMPACT_ATOMS: atom_id res chain seq x y z
N MET A 1 10.78 12.43 18.71
CA MET A 1 11.73 11.43 18.16
C MET A 1 12.40 10.77 19.36
N HIS A 2 12.35 9.44 19.48
CA HIS A 2 12.94 8.73 20.63
C HIS A 2 14.45 8.55 20.43
N PRO A 3 15.32 9.05 21.31
CA PRO A 3 16.78 8.93 21.17
C PRO A 3 17.26 7.53 21.59
N TRP A 4 17.06 6.56 20.69
CA TRP A 4 17.35 5.13 20.90
C TRP A 4 18.69 4.79 21.61
N PRO A 5 19.84 5.42 21.27
CA PRO A 5 21.12 5.07 21.88
C PRO A 5 21.28 5.50 23.34
N ALA A 6 20.45 6.45 23.79
CA ALA A 6 20.54 7.03 25.14
C ALA A 6 19.75 6.23 26.19
N PHE A 7 18.95 5.25 25.76
CA PHE A 7 18.06 4.48 26.64
C PHE A 7 18.49 3.01 26.72
N PRO A 8 18.29 2.36 27.88
CA PRO A 8 18.57 0.94 28.02
C PRO A 8 17.60 0.10 27.16
N PRO A 9 17.99 -1.14 26.79
CA PRO A 9 17.18 -2.03 25.95
C PRO A 9 15.74 -2.21 26.43
N GLU A 10 15.49 -2.25 27.74
CA GLU A 10 14.17 -2.42 28.34
C GLU A 10 13.27 -1.20 28.10
N ALA A 11 13.84 0.00 28.17
CA ALA A 11 13.11 1.24 27.89
C ALA A 11 12.81 1.39 26.38
N ASN A 12 13.74 0.94 25.53
CA ASN A 12 13.53 0.88 24.08
C ASN A 12 12.47 -0.15 23.70
N TYR A 13 12.47 -1.33 24.32
CA TYR A 13 11.45 -2.35 24.14
C TYR A 13 10.08 -1.86 24.57
N THR A 14 9.98 -1.25 25.75
CA THR A 14 8.71 -0.70 26.27
C THR A 14 8.13 0.34 25.30
N THR A 15 8.99 1.22 24.78
CA THR A 15 8.61 2.25 23.80
C THR A 15 8.13 1.64 22.48
N LEU A 16 8.79 0.57 22.01
CA LEU A 16 8.41 -0.12 20.78
C LEU A 16 7.12 -0.94 20.94
N ALA A 17 6.93 -1.58 22.10
CA ALA A 17 5.80 -2.47 22.39
C ALA A 17 4.54 -1.73 22.85
N SER A 18 4.64 -0.48 23.32
CA SER A 18 3.48 0.30 23.82
C SER A 18 2.51 0.78 22.73
N GLY A 19 2.84 0.57 21.45
CA GLY A 19 1.98 0.95 20.33
C GLY A 19 0.82 -0.04 20.10
N SER A 20 -0.15 0.36 19.28
CA SER A 20 -1.31 -0.48 18.90
C SER A 20 -0.94 -1.70 18.01
N GLY A 21 0.35 -1.93 17.75
CA GLY A 21 0.85 -2.98 16.89
C GLY A 21 0.59 -2.76 15.39
N PRO A 22 1.01 -3.71 14.54
CA PRO A 22 1.02 -3.57 13.09
C PRO A 22 -0.34 -3.84 12.42
N ALA A 23 -1.35 -4.30 13.16
CA ALA A 23 -2.60 -4.80 12.60
C ALA A 23 -3.37 -3.75 11.79
N SER A 24 -3.47 -2.52 12.30
CA SER A 24 -4.12 -1.41 11.59
C SER A 24 -3.35 -0.99 10.34
N THR A 25 -2.02 -1.03 10.39
CA THR A 25 -1.13 -0.76 9.24
C THR A 25 -1.30 -1.81 8.15
N LEU A 26 -1.40 -3.09 8.51
CA LEU A 26 -1.68 -4.17 7.56
C LEU A 26 -3.08 -4.03 6.94
N ALA A 27 -4.12 -3.76 7.75
CA ALA A 27 -5.46 -3.51 7.24
C ALA A 27 -5.52 -2.32 6.27
N TYR A 28 -4.68 -1.30 6.51
CA TYR A 28 -4.53 -0.18 5.59
C TYR A 28 -3.87 -0.60 4.26
N ALA A 29 -2.83 -1.45 4.28
CA ALA A 29 -2.23 -1.99 3.06
C ALA A 29 -3.24 -2.80 2.22
N GLU A 30 -4.08 -3.61 2.88
CA GLU A 30 -5.17 -4.33 2.22
C GLU A 30 -6.19 -3.38 1.59
N THR A 31 -6.56 -2.30 2.28
CA THR A 31 -7.47 -1.27 1.75
C THR A 31 -6.92 -0.62 0.48
N LEU A 32 -5.62 -0.31 0.47
CA LEU A 32 -4.96 0.26 -0.71
C LEU A 32 -4.97 -0.73 -1.90
N SER A 33 -4.70 -2.01 -1.62
CA SER A 33 -4.72 -3.06 -2.64
C SER A 33 -6.12 -3.28 -3.22
N ALA A 34 -7.15 -3.28 -2.36
CA ALA A 34 -8.54 -3.36 -2.78
C ALA A 34 -8.97 -2.14 -3.63
N GLN A 35 -8.50 -0.95 -3.28
CA GLN A 35 -8.76 0.26 -4.07
C GLN A 35 -8.10 0.19 -5.45
N ALA A 36 -6.88 -0.34 -5.55
CA ALA A 36 -6.21 -0.55 -6.84
C ALA A 36 -7.00 -1.52 -7.74
N ALA A 37 -7.48 -2.63 -7.17
CA ALA A 37 -8.32 -3.59 -7.90
C ALA A 37 -9.65 -2.95 -8.38
N ASN A 38 -10.26 -2.09 -7.55
CA ASN A 38 -11.45 -1.36 -7.96
C ASN A 38 -11.19 -0.42 -9.15
N LEU A 39 -10.08 0.31 -9.16
CA LEU A 39 -9.71 1.18 -10.27
C LEU A 39 -9.48 0.38 -11.57
N GLN A 40 -8.83 -0.78 -11.49
CA GLN A 40 -8.63 -1.66 -12.65
C GLN A 40 -9.97 -2.16 -13.23
N ALA A 41 -10.94 -2.50 -12.37
CA ALA A 41 -12.29 -2.87 -12.80
C ALA A 41 -13.00 -1.70 -13.50
N VAL A 42 -12.86 -0.47 -12.97
CA VAL A 42 -13.42 0.75 -13.59
C VAL A 42 -12.81 1.00 -14.96
N VAL A 43 -11.48 0.89 -15.11
CA VAL A 43 -10.79 1.04 -16.40
C VAL A 43 -11.27 -0.01 -17.40
N THR A 44 -11.40 -1.26 -16.98
CA THR A 44 -11.90 -2.34 -17.84
C THR A 44 -13.31 -2.04 -18.35
N ALA A 45 -14.20 -1.60 -17.47
CA ALA A 45 -15.57 -1.22 -17.84
C ALA A 45 -15.62 0.04 -18.73
N SER A 46 -14.75 1.01 -18.46
CA SER A 46 -14.58 2.22 -19.27
C SER A 46 -14.13 1.86 -20.68
N ALA A 47 -13.10 1.03 -20.84
CA ALA A 47 -12.59 0.60 -22.14
C ALA A 47 -13.66 -0.15 -22.95
N ALA A 48 -14.43 -1.06 -22.33
CA ALA A 48 -15.54 -1.74 -22.99
C ALA A 48 -16.62 -0.76 -23.48
N THR A 49 -16.97 0.22 -22.64
CA THR A 49 -17.95 1.27 -22.97
C THR A 49 -17.45 2.18 -24.08
N GLY A 50 -16.17 2.55 -24.05
CA GLY A 50 -15.50 3.35 -25.07
C GLY A 50 -15.48 2.63 -26.42
N ALA A 51 -15.16 1.33 -26.43
CA ALA A 51 -15.19 0.51 -27.64
C ALA A 51 -16.58 0.46 -28.27
N ALA A 52 -17.64 0.24 -27.48
CA ALA A 52 -19.01 0.25 -27.96
C ALA A 52 -19.45 1.65 -28.46
N THR A 53 -19.04 2.71 -27.77
CA THR A 53 -19.48 4.08 -28.11
C THR A 53 -18.76 4.59 -29.35
N TYR A 54 -17.43 4.59 -29.36
CA TYR A 54 -16.63 5.23 -30.41
C TYR A 54 -16.28 4.27 -31.57
N GLY A 55 -16.34 2.95 -31.34
CA GLY A 55 -16.04 1.95 -32.37
C GLY A 55 -17.21 1.66 -33.32
N THR A 56 -18.44 1.72 -32.81
CA THR A 56 -19.64 1.34 -33.59
C THR A 56 -20.70 2.42 -33.66
N ASN A 57 -20.98 3.13 -32.56
CA ASN A 57 -22.22 3.91 -32.42
C ASN A 57 -22.06 5.41 -32.74
N TRP A 58 -20.89 6.00 -32.47
CA TRP A 58 -20.62 7.42 -32.68
C TRP A 58 -19.30 7.62 -33.41
N ARG A 59 -19.32 8.43 -34.48
CA ARG A 59 -18.17 8.65 -35.38
C ARG A 59 -17.91 10.13 -35.64
N GLY A 60 -16.72 10.43 -36.15
CA GLY A 60 -16.27 11.78 -36.51
C GLY A 60 -15.19 12.32 -35.59
N VAL A 61 -14.78 13.57 -35.82
CA VAL A 61 -13.67 14.22 -35.08
C VAL A 61 -13.99 14.33 -33.58
N GLY A 62 -15.24 14.66 -33.23
CA GLY A 62 -15.68 14.70 -31.84
C GLY A 62 -15.57 13.35 -31.13
N ALA A 63 -16.04 12.27 -31.77
CA ALA A 63 -15.92 10.91 -31.24
C ALA A 63 -14.44 10.50 -31.05
N THR A 64 -13.58 10.87 -32.00
CA THR A 64 -12.14 10.59 -31.92
C THR A 64 -11.49 11.34 -30.76
N ALA A 65 -11.78 12.64 -30.62
CA ALA A 65 -11.26 13.45 -29.51
C ALA A 65 -11.73 12.92 -28.15
N SER A 66 -13.00 12.52 -28.04
CA SER A 66 -13.54 11.91 -26.82
C SER A 66 -12.88 10.56 -26.51
N ALA A 67 -12.66 9.70 -27.50
CA ALA A 67 -11.97 8.43 -27.32
C ALA A 67 -10.53 8.62 -26.80
N VAL A 68 -9.80 9.60 -27.34
CA VAL A 68 -8.45 9.94 -26.87
C VAL A 68 -8.49 10.46 -25.43
N ALA A 69 -9.41 11.37 -25.10
CA ALA A 69 -9.56 11.89 -23.75
C ALA A 69 -9.90 10.79 -22.73
N GLN A 70 -10.81 9.87 -23.08
CA GLN A 70 -11.18 8.75 -22.24
C GLN A 70 -9.98 7.80 -22.02
N SER A 71 -9.27 7.44 -23.09
CA SER A 71 -8.06 6.60 -22.99
C SER A 71 -6.97 7.23 -22.11
N ALA A 72 -6.82 8.56 -22.16
CA ALA A 72 -5.89 9.28 -21.28
C ALA A 72 -6.31 9.24 -19.80
N LEU A 73 -7.60 9.29 -19.51
CA LEU A 73 -8.12 9.11 -18.14
C LEU A 73 -7.95 7.67 -17.65
N ASP A 74 -8.25 6.70 -18.51
CA ASP A 74 -8.04 5.27 -18.21
C ASP A 74 -6.57 4.99 -17.87
N THR A 75 -5.64 5.54 -18.64
CA THR A 75 -4.20 5.45 -18.37
C THR A 75 -3.82 6.06 -17.01
N GLN A 76 -4.39 7.22 -16.65
CA GLN A 76 -4.15 7.83 -15.34
C GLN A 76 -4.68 6.97 -14.18
N HIS A 77 -5.84 6.33 -14.36
CA HIS A 77 -6.38 5.41 -13.36
C HIS A 77 -5.51 4.15 -13.21
N GLU A 78 -4.94 3.62 -14.29
CA GLU A 78 -3.99 2.50 -14.22
C GLU A 78 -2.71 2.89 -13.47
N LEU A 79 -2.15 4.08 -13.76
CA LEU A 79 -0.99 4.61 -13.04
C LEU A 79 -1.28 4.81 -11.54
N LEU A 80 -2.48 5.31 -11.22
CA LEU A 80 -2.92 5.43 -9.83
C LEU A 80 -3.05 4.06 -9.15
N ALA A 81 -3.64 3.07 -9.83
CA ALA A 81 -3.72 1.71 -9.30
C ALA A 81 -2.33 1.12 -9.02
N ALA A 82 -1.36 1.33 -9.91
CA ALA A 82 0.03 0.92 -9.70
C ALA A 82 0.67 1.62 -8.49
N ALA A 83 0.50 2.93 -8.35
CA ALA A 83 1.02 3.69 -7.21
C ALA A 83 0.39 3.24 -5.86
N LEU A 84 -0.90 2.87 -5.87
CA LEU A 84 -1.57 2.32 -4.69
C LEU A 84 -0.98 0.97 -4.28
N LEU A 85 -0.68 0.09 -5.24
CA LEU A 85 -0.04 -1.21 -4.98
C LEU A 85 1.39 -1.03 -4.44
N GLU A 86 2.16 -0.12 -5.01
CA GLU A 86 3.49 0.23 -4.51
C GLU A 86 3.43 0.74 -3.06
N LYS A 87 2.50 1.65 -2.79
CA LYS A 87 2.26 2.15 -1.43
C LYS A 87 1.83 1.04 -0.47
N ALA A 88 0.95 0.13 -0.89
CA ALA A 88 0.53 -1.02 -0.08
C ALA A 88 1.74 -1.89 0.30
N ALA A 89 2.64 -2.17 -0.65
CA ALA A 89 3.87 -2.92 -0.39
C ALA A 89 4.78 -2.22 0.63
N HIS A 90 4.98 -0.90 0.50
CA HIS A 90 5.76 -0.13 1.48
C HIS A 90 5.15 -0.15 2.88
N VAL A 91 3.81 -0.02 2.98
CA VAL A 91 3.08 -0.07 4.25
C VAL A 91 3.20 -1.46 4.90
N ALA A 92 3.04 -2.53 4.12
CA ALA A 92 3.21 -3.90 4.61
C ALA A 92 4.66 -4.16 5.07
N ALA A 93 5.65 -3.68 4.32
CA ALA A 93 7.06 -3.77 4.70
C ALA A 93 7.35 -3.04 6.02
N ALA A 94 6.79 -1.84 6.21
CA ALA A 94 6.93 -1.10 7.47
C ALA A 94 6.32 -1.86 8.66
N ALA A 95 5.16 -2.48 8.47
CA ALA A 95 4.53 -3.33 9.48
C ALA A 95 5.41 -4.56 9.83
N GLY A 96 6.01 -5.21 8.82
CA GLY A 96 6.94 -6.32 9.01
C GLY A 96 8.24 -5.91 9.70
N ALA A 97 8.79 -4.74 9.39
CA ALA A 97 9.97 -4.19 10.06
C ALA A 97 9.70 -3.93 11.55
N HIS A 98 8.51 -3.43 11.91
CA HIS A 98 8.12 -3.26 13.30
C HIS A 98 8.07 -4.60 14.06
N GLN A 99 7.50 -5.64 13.46
CA GLN A 99 7.48 -7.00 14.05
C GLN A 99 8.90 -7.57 14.22
N THR A 100 9.75 -7.39 13.21
CA THR A 100 11.14 -7.86 13.24
C THR A 100 11.96 -7.14 14.32
N ALA A 101 11.76 -5.83 14.48
CA ALA A 101 12.41 -5.04 15.51
C ALA A 101 11.99 -5.48 16.91
N LEU A 102 10.70 -5.74 17.15
CA LEU A 102 10.20 -6.27 18.41
C LEU A 102 10.80 -7.65 18.73
N ALA A 103 10.75 -8.57 17.78
CA ALA A 103 11.28 -9.92 17.96
C ALA A 103 12.79 -9.89 18.29
N SER A 104 13.56 -9.07 17.59
CA SER A 104 15.02 -8.95 17.82
C SER A 104 15.36 -8.37 19.20
N MET A 105 14.58 -7.40 19.69
CA MET A 105 14.78 -6.83 21.04
C MET A 105 14.40 -7.82 22.16
N VAL A 106 13.37 -8.66 21.97
CA VAL A 106 13.04 -9.75 22.92
C VAL A 106 14.21 -10.72 23.05
N THR A 107 14.82 -11.11 21.94
CA THR A 107 16.00 -12.01 21.95
C THR A 107 17.20 -11.37 22.67
N ALA A 108 17.40 -10.05 22.54
CA ALA A 108 18.49 -9.34 23.21
C ALA A 108 18.29 -9.22 24.74
N GLY A 109 17.05 -9.07 25.22
CA GLY A 109 16.73 -8.99 26.66
C GLY A 109 16.70 -10.34 27.39
N GLY A 110 16.59 -11.46 26.67
CA GLY A 110 16.48 -12.82 27.23
C GLY A 110 17.80 -13.59 27.37
N GLY A 111 18.93 -13.06 26.88
CA GLY A 111 20.22 -13.77 26.83
C GLY A 111 21.07 -13.75 28.10
N GLY A 112 20.57 -13.20 29.20
CA GLY A 112 21.34 -12.94 30.43
C GLY A 112 20.92 -13.76 31.65
N GLN A 113 20.31 -14.93 31.50
CA GLN A 113 20.11 -15.86 32.63
C GLN A 113 20.56 -17.29 32.31
N SER A 114 21.43 -17.77 33.20
CA SER A 114 22.04 -19.10 33.32
C SER A 114 23.31 -19.38 32.49
N GLN A 115 24.45 -19.31 33.18
CA GLN A 115 25.28 -20.49 33.44
C GLN A 115 26.38 -20.18 34.47
N GLY A 116 26.43 -20.98 35.55
CA GLY A 116 27.60 -21.21 36.40
C GLY A 116 27.73 -20.34 37.63
#